data_AF-A0A4R4TYC4-F1
#
_entry.id   AF-A0A4R4TYC4-F1
#
_cell.length_a   1.000
_cell.length_b   1.000
_cell.length_c   1.000
_cell.angle_alpha   90.00
_cell.angle_beta   90.00
_cell.angle_gamma   90.00
#
_symmetry.space_group_name_H-M   'P 1'
#
loop_
_entity.id
_entity.type
_entity.pdbx_description
1 polymer ?
#
loop_
_entity_poly.entity_id
_entity_poly.type
_entity_poly.pdbx_seq_one_letter_code
_entity_poly.pdbx_strand_id
1 'polypeptide(L)'
;LADRRAEGHVALIAGMLVVGAAGLGLLAVPGTVPLVVGVVLGFGLGWAWPGLMNFAVVKLHPQAPAAATSITQTGVYAGGCLGPLGLGATAAAFGYPVMWLAAAVAMVAAAALMLTGSRLLTR
;
A
#
# COMPACT_ATOMS: atom_id res chain seq x y z
N LEU A 1 24.81 7.61 7.06
CA LEU A 1 23.85 7.19 8.11
C LEU A 1 22.41 7.57 7.79
N ALA A 2 22.16 8.73 7.15
CA ALA A 2 20.82 9.13 6.68
C ALA A 2 20.26 8.23 5.55
N ASP A 3 21.08 7.84 4.57
CA ASP A 3 20.62 6.98 3.44
C ASP A 3 20.16 5.59 3.87
N ARG A 4 20.87 4.95 4.80
CA ARG A 4 20.47 3.65 5.37
C ARG A 4 19.13 3.72 6.10
N ARG A 5 18.77 4.87 6.66
CA ARG A 5 17.45 5.08 7.27
C ARG A 5 16.38 5.24 6.20
N ALA A 6 16.63 5.99 5.13
CA ALA A 6 15.67 6.16 4.03
C ALA A 6 15.34 4.81 3.34
N GLU A 7 16.35 3.98 3.07
CA GLU A 7 16.15 2.63 2.52
C GLU A 7 15.33 1.73 3.47
N GLY A 8 15.54 1.85 4.79
CA GLY A 8 14.80 1.10 5.80
C GLY A 8 13.31 1.42 5.85
N HIS A 9 12.91 2.67 5.61
CA HIS A 9 11.50 3.07 5.58
C HIS A 9 10.80 2.54 4.32
N VAL A 10 11.47 2.56 3.16
CA VAL A 10 10.91 2.00 1.91
C VAL A 10 10.75 0.49 2.01
N ALA A 11 11.74 -0.22 2.58
CA ALA A 11 11.65 -1.66 2.80
C ALA A 11 10.51 -2.04 3.77
N LEU A 12 10.28 -1.23 4.81
CA LEU A 12 9.16 -1.41 5.73
C LEU A 12 7.81 -1.25 5.01
N ILE A 13 7.65 -0.19 4.20
CA ILE A 13 6.41 0.06 3.44
C ILE A 13 6.17 -1.06 2.42
N ALA A 14 7.20 -1.52 1.72
CA ALA A 14 7.10 -2.66 0.81
C ALA A 14 6.66 -3.93 1.54
N GLY A 15 7.18 -4.18 2.76
CA GLY A 15 6.73 -5.28 3.62
C GLY A 15 5.25 -5.17 3.99
N MET A 16 4.77 -3.97 4.36
CA MET A 16 3.35 -3.73 4.67
C MET A 16 2.46 -3.96 3.44
N LEU A 17 2.92 -3.58 2.24
CA LEU A 17 2.20 -3.82 0.99
C LEU A 17 2.08 -5.31 0.66
N VAL A 18 3.13 -6.10 0.89
CA VAL A 18 3.09 -7.55 0.68
C VAL A 18 2.16 -8.23 1.69
N VAL A 19 2.17 -7.82 2.95
CA VAL A 19 1.23 -8.32 3.97
C VAL A 19 -0.21 -7.97 3.60
N GLY A 20 -0.46 -6.75 3.12
CA GLY A 20 -1.77 -6.33 2.64
C GLY A 20 -2.22 -7.13 1.41
N ALA A 21 -1.32 -7.41 0.47
CA ALA A 21 -1.60 -8.26 -0.69
C ALA A 21 -1.99 -9.68 -0.28
N ALA A 22 -1.33 -10.27 0.71
CA ALA A 22 -1.70 -11.56 1.26
C ALA A 22 -3.10 -11.53 1.91
N GLY A 23 -3.42 -10.44 2.64
CA GLY A 23 -4.75 -10.23 3.20
C GLY A 23 -5.85 -10.13 2.14
N LEU A 24 -5.61 -9.40 1.05
CA LEU A 24 -6.53 -9.33 -0.09
C LEU A 24 -6.65 -10.68 -0.81
N GLY A 25 -5.56 -11.42 -0.96
CA GLY A 25 -5.57 -12.77 -1.53
C GLY A 25 -6.43 -13.73 -0.70
N LEU A 26 -6.40 -13.61 0.63
CA LEU A 26 -7.26 -14.36 1.55
C LEU A 26 -8.75 -14.02 1.36
N LEU A 27 -9.09 -12.78 1.00
CA LEU A 27 -10.47 -12.38 0.71
C LEU A 27 -11.04 -12.98 -0.58
N ALA A 28 -10.19 -13.52 -1.45
CA ALA A 28 -10.65 -14.28 -2.61
C ALA A 28 -11.14 -15.70 -2.25
N VAL A 29 -10.83 -16.19 -1.04
CA VAL A 29 -11.22 -17.53 -0.58
C VAL A 29 -12.55 -17.45 0.18
N PRO A 30 -13.56 -18.28 -0.17
CA PRO A 30 -14.83 -18.30 0.55
C PRO A 30 -14.64 -18.86 1.97
N GLY A 31 -15.17 -18.14 2.97
CA GLY A 31 -15.22 -18.59 4.37
C GLY A 31 -15.06 -17.47 5.39
N THR A 32 -15.64 -17.64 6.58
CA THR A 32 -15.62 -16.62 7.65
C THR A 32 -14.22 -16.39 8.22
N VAL A 33 -13.41 -17.45 8.34
CA VAL A 33 -12.03 -17.32 8.85
C VAL A 33 -11.11 -16.58 7.87
N PRO A 34 -11.06 -16.94 6.56
CA PRO A 34 -10.36 -16.14 5.56
C PRO A 34 -10.82 -14.68 5.50
N LEU A 35 -12.13 -14.44 5.66
CA LEU A 35 -12.69 -13.08 5.72
C LEU A 35 -12.11 -12.26 6.87
N VAL A 36 -12.17 -12.78 8.11
CA VAL A 36 -11.69 -12.06 9.29
C VAL A 36 -10.18 -11.80 9.20
N VAL A 37 -9.41 -12.83 8.84
CA VAL A 37 -7.95 -12.71 8.72
C VAL A 37 -7.57 -11.77 7.59
N GLY A 38 -8.22 -11.89 6.42
CA GLY A 38 -8.00 -11.03 5.26
C GLY A 38 -8.31 -9.57 5.54
N VAL A 39 -9.39 -9.27 6.27
CA VAL A 39 -9.74 -7.90 6.68
C VAL A 39 -8.70 -7.33 7.65
N VAL A 40 -8.31 -8.10 8.68
CA VAL A 40 -7.32 -7.64 9.67
C VAL A 40 -5.95 -7.39 9.03
N LEU A 41 -5.49 -8.27 8.15
CA LEU A 41 -4.21 -8.12 7.46
C LEU A 41 -4.25 -7.02 6.39
N GLY A 42 -5.27 -7.03 5.54
CA GLY A 42 -5.43 -6.12 4.41
C GLY A 42 -5.70 -4.68 4.84
N PHE A 43 -6.65 -4.49 5.77
CA PHE A 43 -7.10 -3.16 6.18
C PHE A 43 -6.55 -2.73 7.54
N GLY A 44 -6.36 -3.65 8.48
CA GLY A 44 -5.80 -3.31 9.81
C GLY A 44 -4.30 -3.03 9.76
N LEU A 45 -3.51 -4.00 9.29
CA LEU A 45 -2.06 -3.90 9.21
C LEU A 45 -1.60 -3.15 7.94
N GLY A 46 -2.23 -3.42 6.80
CA GLY A 46 -1.90 -2.77 5.52
C GLY A 46 -2.21 -1.27 5.47
N TRP A 47 -3.10 -0.77 6.33
CA TRP A 47 -3.54 0.63 6.38
C TRP A 47 -3.12 1.39 7.65
N ALA A 48 -2.28 0.80 8.51
CA ALA A 48 -1.77 1.46 9.73
C ALA A 48 -0.72 2.55 9.45
N TRP A 49 -0.21 2.63 8.22
CA TRP A 49 0.87 3.53 7.81
C TRP A 49 0.56 5.05 7.94
N PRO A 50 -0.68 5.57 7.78
CA PRO A 50 -0.94 7.01 7.92
C PRO A 50 -0.80 7.51 9.36
N GLY A 51 -1.13 6.67 10.35
CA GLY A 51 -0.97 6.98 11.78
C GLY A 51 0.52 7.00 12.19
N LEU A 52 1.29 6.05 11.67
CA LEU A 52 2.74 5.99 11.90
C LEU A 52 3.47 7.14 11.19
N MET A 53 3.03 7.51 9.99
CA MET A 53 3.54 8.68 9.25
C MET A 53 3.26 10.00 9.98
N ASN A 54 2.06 10.20 10.52
CA ASN A 54 1.75 11.39 11.32
C ASN A 54 2.66 11.50 12.56
N PHE A 55 2.88 10.38 13.26
CA PHE A 55 3.76 10.35 14.43
C PHE A 55 5.22 10.61 14.08
N ALA A 56 5.70 10.12 12.93
CA ALA A 56 7.07 10.33 12.46
C ALA A 56 7.32 11.76 11.96
N VAL A 57 6.37 12.36 11.25
CA VAL A 57 6.47 13.73 10.68
C VAL A 57 6.57 14.79 11.77
N VAL A 58 5.77 14.68 12.85
CA VAL A 58 5.84 15.58 14.01
C VAL A 58 7.22 15.51 14.68
N LYS A 59 7.93 14.38 14.56
CA LYS A 59 9.18 14.13 15.28
C LYS A 59 10.46 14.47 14.49
N LEU A 60 10.42 14.67 13.16
CA LEU A 60 11.66 14.61 12.35
C LEU A 60 12.02 15.81 11.45
N HIS A 61 11.14 16.56 10.77
CA HIS A 61 11.62 17.51 9.72
C HIS A 61 10.80 18.81 9.49
N PRO A 62 11.28 19.98 9.95
CA PRO A 62 10.61 21.29 9.80
C PRO A 62 10.91 22.13 8.53
N GLN A 63 11.69 21.66 7.54
CA GLN A 63 12.35 22.58 6.58
C GLN A 63 12.13 22.39 5.06
N ALA A 64 11.53 21.30 4.56
CA ALA A 64 10.97 21.27 3.17
C ALA A 64 10.11 20.01 2.86
N PRO A 65 8.91 19.85 3.46
CA PRO A 65 8.09 18.64 3.27
C PRO A 65 7.25 18.66 1.97
N ALA A 66 7.00 19.83 1.38
CA ALA A 66 5.86 20.05 0.50
C ALA A 66 5.95 19.35 -0.89
N ALA A 67 7.11 19.35 -1.54
CA ALA A 67 7.25 18.85 -2.92
C ALA A 67 7.30 17.31 -3.01
N ALA A 68 7.91 16.64 -2.04
CA ALA A 68 7.90 15.17 -1.98
C ALA A 68 6.51 14.65 -1.53
N THR A 69 5.87 15.37 -0.61
CA THR A 69 4.54 14.99 -0.13
C THR A 69 3.48 15.17 -1.22
N SER A 70 3.57 16.20 -2.06
CA SER A 70 2.59 16.42 -3.13
C SER A 70 2.54 15.28 -4.15
N ILE A 71 3.70 14.76 -4.59
CA ILE A 71 3.76 13.62 -5.51
C ILE A 71 3.10 12.38 -4.90
N THR A 72 3.40 12.08 -3.64
CA THR A 72 2.80 10.93 -2.94
C THR A 72 1.31 11.12 -2.67
N GLN A 73 0.86 12.31 -2.29
CA GLN A 73 -0.56 12.63 -2.09
C GLN A 73 -1.35 12.57 -3.39
N THR A 74 -0.81 13.07 -4.50
CA THR A 74 -1.45 12.94 -5.82
C THR A 74 -1.66 11.47 -6.17
N GLY A 75 -0.68 10.61 -5.90
CA GLY A 75 -0.84 9.16 -6.06
C GLY A 75 -1.95 8.57 -5.18
N VAL A 76 -2.02 8.98 -3.91
CA VAL A 76 -3.06 8.52 -2.96
C VAL A 76 -4.45 8.99 -3.39
N TYR A 77 -4.63 10.25 -3.75
CA TYR A 77 -5.92 10.78 -4.20
C TYR A 77 -6.34 10.20 -5.54
N ALA A 78 -5.43 10.09 -6.50
CA ALA A 78 -5.70 9.43 -7.77
C ALA A 78 -6.09 7.96 -7.57
N GLY A 79 -5.35 7.22 -6.73
CA GLY A 79 -5.68 5.85 -6.37
C GLY A 79 -7.00 5.72 -5.60
N GLY A 80 -7.32 6.67 -4.72
CA GLY A 80 -8.56 6.72 -3.98
C GLY A 80 -9.79 6.96 -4.87
N CYS A 81 -9.64 7.73 -5.95
CA CYS A 81 -10.71 7.95 -6.93
C CYS A 81 -10.83 6.79 -7.93
N LEU A 82 -9.70 6.33 -8.48
CA LEU A 82 -9.67 5.31 -9.53
C LEU A 82 -9.87 3.90 -8.98
N GLY A 83 -9.45 3.64 -7.74
CA GLY A 83 -9.51 2.33 -7.09
C GLY A 83 -10.93 1.78 -6.98
N PRO A 84 -11.89 2.49 -6.36
CA PRO A 84 -13.27 2.04 -6.26
C PRO A 84 -13.96 1.88 -7.62
N LEU A 85 -13.65 2.76 -8.58
CA LEU A 85 -14.21 2.67 -9.94
C LEU A 85 -13.68 1.43 -10.67
N GLY A 86 -12.36 1.20 -10.65
CA GLY A 86 -11.73 0.07 -11.33
C GLY A 86 -12.06 -1.27 -10.67
N LEU A 87 -11.93 -1.36 -9.34
CA LEU A 87 -12.23 -2.57 -8.59
C LEU A 87 -13.74 -2.85 -8.56
N GLY A 88 -14.58 -1.83 -8.44
CA GLY A 88 -16.04 -1.96 -8.51
C GLY A 88 -16.51 -2.45 -9.88
N ALA A 89 -15.96 -1.92 -10.98
CA ALA A 89 -16.24 -2.42 -12.33
C ALA A 89 -15.76 -3.88 -12.51
N THR A 90 -14.59 -4.21 -11.97
CA THR A 90 -14.05 -5.59 -12.01
C THR A 90 -14.95 -6.55 -11.22
N ALA A 91 -15.44 -6.15 -10.05
CA ALA A 91 -16.37 -6.95 -9.25
C ALA A 91 -17.70 -7.16 -9.97
N ALA A 92 -18.22 -6.13 -10.64
CA ALA A 92 -19.47 -6.22 -11.39
C ALA A 92 -19.35 -7.16 -12.60
N ALA A 93 -18.20 -7.17 -13.29
CA ALA A 93 -17.99 -7.98 -14.49
C ALA A 93 -17.52 -9.42 -14.19
N PHE A 94 -16.67 -9.62 -13.19
CA PHE A 94 -15.95 -10.88 -12.95
C PHE A 94 -16.12 -11.44 -11.53
N GLY A 95 -16.87 -10.76 -10.67
CA GLY A 95 -17.14 -11.17 -9.30
C GLY A 95 -16.06 -10.74 -8.29
N TYR A 96 -16.40 -10.89 -7.01
CA TYR A 96 -15.57 -10.46 -5.89
C TYR A 96 -14.19 -11.15 -5.81
N PRO A 97 -14.03 -12.47 -6.06
CA PRO A 97 -12.71 -13.10 -5.98
C PRO A 97 -11.69 -12.51 -6.95
N VAL A 98 -12.12 -12.21 -8.19
CA VAL A 98 -11.26 -11.61 -9.21
C VAL A 98 -10.89 -10.18 -8.85
N MET A 99 -11.84 -9.41 -8.29
CA MET A 99 -11.56 -8.07 -7.76
C MET A 99 -10.48 -8.10 -6.67
N TRP A 100 -10.59 -9.01 -5.71
CA TRP A 100 -9.63 -9.13 -4.61
C TRP A 100 -8.23 -9.54 -5.09
N LEU A 101 -8.14 -10.47 -6.04
CA LEU A 101 -6.87 -10.85 -6.67
C LEU A 101 -6.25 -9.71 -7.48
N ALA A 102 -7.05 -8.95 -8.23
CA ALA A 102 -6.57 -7.78 -8.96
C ALA A 102 -5.98 -6.74 -8.01
N ALA A 103 -6.64 -6.49 -6.87
CA ALA A 103 -6.14 -5.60 -5.83
C ALA A 103 -4.84 -6.13 -5.20
N ALA A 104 -4.74 -7.43 -4.93
CA ALA A 104 -3.51 -8.05 -4.41
C ALA A 104 -2.33 -7.90 -5.38
N VAL A 105 -2.55 -8.14 -6.68
CA VAL A 105 -1.53 -7.96 -7.73
C VAL A 105 -1.07 -6.51 -7.81
N ALA A 106 -2.00 -5.55 -7.74
CA ALA A 106 -1.67 -4.12 -7.73
C ALA A 106 -0.79 -3.74 -6.53
N MET A 107 -1.06 -4.30 -5.33
CA MET A 107 -0.23 -4.07 -4.14
C MET A 107 1.19 -4.64 -4.29
N VAL A 108 1.33 -5.84 -4.87
CA VAL A 108 2.64 -6.44 -5.15
C VAL A 108 3.42 -5.62 -6.19
N ALA A 109 2.74 -5.17 -7.25
CA ALA A 109 3.34 -4.31 -8.27
C ALA A 109 3.82 -2.98 -7.66
N ALA A 110 3.04 -2.36 -6.78
CA ALA A 110 3.45 -1.16 -6.06
C ALA A 110 4.68 -1.40 -5.19
N ALA A 111 4.73 -2.51 -4.44
CA ALA A 111 5.90 -2.87 -3.63
C ALA A 111 7.16 -3.05 -4.50
N ALA A 112 7.03 -3.73 -5.65
CA ALA A 112 8.13 -3.90 -6.60
C ALA A 112 8.62 -2.55 -7.14
N LEU A 113 7.70 -1.68 -7.58
CA LEU A 113 8.03 -0.34 -8.09
C LEU A 113 8.76 0.51 -7.04
N MET A 114 8.32 0.48 -5.79
CA MET A 114 8.96 1.20 -4.69
C MET A 114 10.39 0.69 -4.43
N LEU A 115 10.58 -0.64 -4.42
CA LEU A 115 11.91 -1.24 -4.25
C LEU A 115 12.83 -0.99 -5.45
N THR A 116 12.30 -0.94 -6.67
CA THR A 116 13.11 -0.58 -7.85
C THR A 116 13.46 0.90 -7.86
N GLY A 117 12.52 1.77 -7.52
CA GLY A 117 12.75 3.22 -7.46
C GLY A 117 13.78 3.60 -6.41
N SER A 118 13.74 2.98 -5.23
CA SER A 118 14.76 3.21 -4.20
C SER A 118 16.15 2.77 -4.67
N ARG A 119 16.28 1.60 -5.30
CA ARG A 119 17.56 1.09 -5.84
C ARG A 119 18.12 1.94 -6.98
N LEU A 120 17.27 2.58 -7.78
CA LEU A 120 17.69 3.45 -8.88
C LEU A 120 18.15 4.83 -8.39
N LEU A 121 17.57 5.33 -7.30
CA LEU A 121 17.93 6.62 -6.71
C LEU A 121 19.18 6.55 -5.81
N THR A 122 19.54 5.36 -5.31
CA THR A 122 20.78 5.14 -4.54
C THR A 122 21.98 4.72 -5.38
N ARG A 123 21.85 4.64 -6.71
CA ARG A 123 22.97 4.49 -7.66
C ARG A 123 23.41 5.84 -8.20
#